data_AF-A0A1M4NB24-F1
#
_entry.id   AF-A0A1M4NB24-F1
#
_cell.length_a   1.000
_cell.length_b   1.000
_cell.length_c   1.000
_cell.angle_alpha   90.00
_cell.angle_beta   90.00
_cell.angle_gamma   90.00
#
_symmetry.space_group_name_H-M   'P 1'
#
loop_
_entity.id
_entity.type
_entity.pdbx_description
1 polymer ?
#
loop_
_entity_poly.entity_id
_entity_poly.type
_entity_poly.pdbx_seq_one_letter_code
_entity_poly.pdbx_strand_id
1 'polypeptide(L)'
;MYNINKKMYNSNNYEERIEKRSEELWKNFITSKGLNGKLPPELFWLEIQFRRNEIISALNSGVLSKPMVNLMGTANYFIVNSLLHEEICKKCHNRGIVVFLSDSDYLSKMEEKIFLPCFETYYVLNIQPEDDVFAENFPVPINYKTDYWYCPYCNELHKFGYDEETGLEYDQEVVDIRKLCENSSLKKYQKEAIIKIIESQLLRENTLKQEQMKSRIKPTFEQISQAKKTNKPVLVSKWMEKCNDPDEECSWDIVYKYVLPNGKIKFERTHTY
;
A
#
# COMPACT_ATOMS: atom_id res chain seq x y z
N MET A 1 24.88 1.92 -29.43
CA MET A 1 26.09 1.31 -28.83
C MET A 1 26.51 2.18 -27.65
N TYR A 2 26.04 1.84 -26.45
CA TYR A 2 26.46 2.53 -25.23
C TYR A 2 27.69 1.83 -24.67
N ASN A 3 28.80 2.56 -24.63
CA ASN A 3 30.06 2.13 -24.04
C ASN A 3 29.90 2.21 -22.52
N ILE A 4 29.44 1.14 -21.89
CA ILE A 4 29.42 1.01 -20.44
C ILE A 4 30.85 0.65 -20.03
N ASN A 5 31.58 1.64 -19.48
CA ASN A 5 32.82 1.39 -18.74
C ASN A 5 32.51 0.37 -17.65
N LYS A 6 32.86 -0.89 -17.91
CA LYS A 6 32.78 -1.99 -16.97
C LYS A 6 33.84 -1.70 -15.89
N LYS A 7 33.46 -1.00 -14.82
CA LYS A 7 34.25 -1.03 -13.58
C LYS A 7 34.45 -2.51 -13.26
N MET A 8 35.70 -2.98 -13.26
CA MET A 8 36.04 -4.35 -12.84
C MET A 8 35.76 -4.44 -11.34
N TYR A 9 34.55 -4.83 -11.00
CA TYR A 9 34.15 -5.09 -9.63
C TYR A 9 34.68 -6.47 -9.22
N ASN A 10 35.30 -6.51 -8.04
CA ASN A 10 35.86 -7.72 -7.46
C ASN A 10 34.69 -8.62 -7.03
N SER A 11 34.36 -9.63 -7.84
CA SER A 11 33.28 -10.59 -7.57
C SER A 11 33.61 -11.55 -6.43
N ASN A 12 34.89 -11.64 -6.05
CA ASN A 12 35.30 -12.39 -4.89
C ASN A 12 34.82 -11.61 -3.65
N ASN A 13 33.86 -12.19 -2.93
CA ASN A 13 33.37 -11.69 -1.64
C ASN A 13 32.36 -10.51 -1.69
N TYR A 14 31.44 -10.49 -2.66
CA TYR A 14 30.35 -9.50 -2.63
C TYR A 14 29.38 -9.72 -1.46
N GLU A 15 29.04 -10.98 -1.18
CA GLU A 15 28.05 -11.37 -0.18
C GLU A 15 28.46 -11.00 1.26
N GLU A 16 29.67 -11.37 1.69
CA GLU A 16 30.13 -10.98 3.04
C GLU A 16 30.39 -9.46 3.13
N ARG A 17 30.78 -8.79 2.02
CA ARG A 17 30.88 -7.32 1.99
C ARG A 17 29.53 -6.64 2.17
N ILE A 18 28.49 -7.07 1.46
CA ILE A 18 27.17 -6.44 1.55
C ILE A 18 26.53 -6.70 2.90
N GLU A 19 26.65 -7.91 3.45
CA GLU A 19 26.13 -8.25 4.77
C GLU A 19 26.79 -7.39 5.86
N LYS A 20 28.13 -7.40 5.92
CA LYS A 20 28.90 -6.60 6.88
C LYS A 20 28.58 -5.11 6.79
N ARG A 21 28.48 -4.58 5.57
CA ARG A 21 28.17 -3.16 5.36
C ARG A 21 26.73 -2.83 5.77
N SER A 22 25.80 -3.75 5.54
CA SER A 22 24.39 -3.61 5.94
C SER A 22 24.26 -3.51 7.47
N GLU A 23 24.92 -4.41 8.20
CA GLU A 23 24.96 -4.35 9.67
C GLU A 23 25.61 -3.07 10.18
N GLU A 24 26.72 -2.63 9.57
CA GLU A 24 27.40 -1.40 9.94
C GLU A 24 26.48 -0.17 9.75
N LEU A 25 25.86 -0.04 8.58
CA LEU A 25 24.94 1.06 8.26
C LEU A 25 23.72 1.05 9.18
N TRP A 26 23.14 -0.13 9.44
CA TRP A 26 22.02 -0.26 10.37
C TRP A 26 22.41 0.16 11.78
N LYS A 27 23.53 -0.35 12.30
CA LYS A 27 24.05 0.02 13.61
C LYS A 27 24.32 1.52 13.72
N ASN A 28 24.93 2.11 12.69
CA ASN A 28 25.18 3.54 12.62
C ASN A 28 23.87 4.34 12.59
N PHE A 29 22.87 3.91 11.84
CA PHE A 29 21.55 4.55 11.78
C PHE A 29 20.87 4.54 13.15
N ILE A 30 20.82 3.39 13.81
CA ILE A 30 20.20 3.25 15.14
C ILE A 30 20.96 4.05 16.21
N THR A 31 22.30 4.06 16.18
CA THR A 31 23.09 4.78 17.19
C THR A 31 23.14 6.29 16.98
N SER A 32 23.15 6.77 15.72
CA SER A 32 23.23 8.21 15.41
C SER A 32 21.89 8.91 15.38
N LYS A 33 20.87 8.32 14.73
CA LYS A 33 19.53 8.92 14.58
C LYS A 33 18.54 8.38 15.60
N GLY A 34 18.66 7.10 15.95
CA GLY A 34 17.67 6.40 16.76
C GLY A 34 16.34 6.23 16.06
N LEU A 35 15.50 5.36 16.64
CA LEU A 35 14.07 5.28 16.32
C LEU A 35 13.30 5.92 17.48
N ASN A 36 13.05 7.22 17.35
CA ASN A 36 12.46 8.05 18.41
C ASN A 36 10.93 8.17 18.27
N GLY A 37 10.41 8.06 17.05
CA GLY A 37 8.99 8.02 16.74
C GLY A 37 8.44 6.60 16.73
N LYS A 38 8.64 5.83 17.81
CA LYS A 38 8.12 4.47 17.92
C LYS A 38 6.61 4.50 18.08
N LEU A 39 5.90 4.02 17.06
CA LEU A 39 4.45 3.88 17.10
C LEU A 39 4.08 2.42 17.37
N PRO A 40 3.04 2.14 18.17
CA PRO A 40 2.39 0.84 18.15
C PRO A 40 1.64 0.64 16.81
N PRO A 41 1.34 -0.62 16.41
CA PRO A 41 0.76 -0.95 15.11
C PRO A 41 -0.48 -0.13 14.73
N GLU A 42 -1.37 0.11 15.70
CA GLU A 42 -2.62 0.85 15.48
C GLU A 42 -2.40 2.35 15.22
N LEU A 43 -1.40 2.97 15.85
CA LEU A 43 -1.04 4.37 15.58
C LEU A 43 -0.22 4.50 14.31
N PHE A 44 0.60 3.50 13.98
CA PHE A 44 1.26 3.39 12.69
C PHE A 44 0.23 3.33 11.55
N TRP A 45 -0.76 2.44 11.66
CA TRP A 45 -1.81 2.32 10.65
C TRP A 45 -2.54 3.66 10.45
N LEU A 46 -2.85 4.36 11.55
CA LEU A 46 -3.47 5.68 11.51
C LEU A 46 -2.58 6.72 10.81
N GLU A 47 -1.30 6.81 11.16
CA GLU A 47 -0.35 7.76 10.57
C GLU A 47 -0.23 7.57 9.07
N ILE A 48 -0.14 6.31 8.63
CA ILE A 48 -0.05 5.97 7.21
C ILE A 48 -1.24 6.47 6.41
N GLN A 49 -2.45 6.57 6.99
CA GLN A 49 -3.62 7.07 6.27
C GLN A 49 -3.42 8.50 5.74
N PHE A 50 -2.59 9.30 6.43
CA PHE A 50 -2.27 10.67 6.02
C PHE A 50 -1.06 10.76 5.10
N ARG A 51 -0.18 9.73 5.12
CA ARG A 51 1.08 9.72 4.37
C ARG A 51 1.07 8.80 3.15
N ARG A 52 -0.02 8.07 2.91
CA ARG A 52 -0.09 7.04 1.87
C ARG A 52 0.31 7.53 0.48
N ASN A 53 -0.10 8.74 0.10
CA ASN A 53 0.26 9.33 -1.19
C ASN A 53 1.75 9.65 -1.31
N GLU A 54 2.36 10.13 -0.22
CA GLU A 54 3.82 10.36 -0.15
C GLU A 54 4.57 9.04 -0.31
N ILE A 55 4.12 7.99 0.37
CA ILE A 55 4.69 6.64 0.30
C ILE A 55 4.61 6.09 -1.13
N ILE A 56 3.43 6.16 -1.77
CA ILE A 56 3.25 5.71 -3.15
C ILE A 56 4.15 6.49 -4.11
N SER A 57 4.26 7.82 -3.93
CA SER A 57 5.16 8.66 -4.73
C SER A 57 6.62 8.22 -4.61
N ALA A 58 7.07 7.94 -3.39
CA ALA A 58 8.43 7.44 -3.15
C ALA A 58 8.67 6.06 -3.76
N LEU A 59 7.70 5.14 -3.67
CA LEU A 59 7.79 3.83 -4.34
C LEU A 59 7.91 3.99 -5.86
N ASN A 60 7.12 4.89 -6.45
CA ASN A 60 7.15 5.18 -7.88
C ASN A 60 8.43 5.89 -8.34
N SER A 61 9.19 6.52 -7.44
CA SER A 61 10.49 7.11 -7.78
C SER A 61 11.61 6.07 -7.87
N GLY A 62 11.34 4.79 -7.58
CA GLY A 62 12.33 3.72 -7.64
C GLY A 62 13.25 3.63 -6.43
N VAL A 63 12.88 4.24 -5.30
CA VAL A 63 13.63 4.08 -4.04
C VAL A 63 13.63 2.60 -3.63
N LEU A 64 14.77 2.08 -3.17
CA LEU A 64 14.89 0.70 -2.73
C LEU A 64 14.53 0.56 -1.26
N SER A 65 15.05 1.46 -0.42
CA SER A 65 14.64 1.57 0.98
C SER A 65 14.69 3.02 1.45
N LYS A 66 13.81 3.40 2.38
CA LYS A 66 13.82 4.75 2.95
C LYS A 66 13.22 4.78 4.35
N PRO A 67 13.96 5.30 5.37
CA PRO A 67 13.38 5.55 6.69
C PRO A 67 12.36 6.68 6.62
N MET A 68 11.26 6.52 7.36
CA MET A 68 10.24 7.56 7.47
C MET A 68 10.48 8.41 8.72
N VAL A 69 10.15 9.70 8.61
CA VAL A 69 10.26 10.66 9.71
C VAL A 69 8.87 11.24 9.97
N ASN A 70 8.45 11.28 11.23
CA ASN A 70 7.22 11.91 11.68
C ASN A 70 7.50 13.03 12.68
N LEU A 71 6.47 13.57 13.30
CA LEU A 71 6.59 14.66 14.27
C LEU A 71 7.40 14.29 15.53
N MET A 72 7.53 12.98 15.82
CA MET A 72 8.31 12.46 16.94
C MET A 72 9.76 12.15 16.56
N GLY A 73 10.14 12.36 15.29
CA GLY A 73 11.47 12.06 14.75
C GLY A 73 11.45 10.86 13.82
N THR A 74 12.54 10.10 13.80
CA THR A 74 12.66 8.90 12.96
C THR A 74 11.65 7.84 13.42
N ALA A 75 10.75 7.44 12.53
CA ALA A 75 9.71 6.47 12.80
C ALA A 75 10.21 5.04 12.64
N ASN A 76 9.56 4.09 13.31
CA ASN A 76 9.87 2.65 13.24
C ASN A 76 9.29 1.96 11.99
N TYR A 77 9.22 2.67 10.86
CA TYR A 77 8.77 2.08 9.60
C TYR A 77 9.50 2.66 8.40
N PHE A 78 9.62 1.83 7.36
CA PHE A 78 10.50 2.04 6.23
C PHE A 78 9.75 1.72 4.94
N ILE A 79 9.89 2.58 3.94
CA ILE A 79 9.48 2.25 2.58
C ILE A 79 10.51 1.26 2.04
N VAL A 80 10.06 0.16 1.43
CA VAL A 80 10.92 -0.89 0.88
C VAL A 80 10.36 -1.32 -0.47
N ASN A 81 11.22 -1.43 -1.47
CA ASN A 81 10.86 -1.90 -2.80
C ASN A 81 11.70 -3.12 -3.18
N SER A 82 11.05 -4.29 -3.25
CA SER A 82 11.73 -5.54 -3.57
C SER A 82 11.61 -5.83 -5.07
N LEU A 83 12.64 -5.50 -5.83
CA LEU A 83 12.58 -5.60 -7.30
C LEU A 83 12.62 -7.03 -7.83
N LEU A 84 13.16 -7.97 -7.04
CA LEU A 84 13.31 -9.37 -7.42
C LEU A 84 12.06 -10.22 -7.20
N HIS A 85 11.13 -9.76 -6.37
CA HIS A 85 9.84 -10.41 -6.23
C HIS A 85 8.95 -10.02 -7.41
N GLU A 86 8.35 -11.00 -8.08
CA GLU A 86 7.36 -10.73 -9.14
C GLU A 86 6.20 -9.89 -8.58
N GLU A 87 5.68 -10.30 -7.43
CA GLU A 87 4.70 -9.58 -6.64
C GLU A 87 4.86 -9.90 -5.14
N ILE A 88 4.59 -8.92 -4.28
CA ILE A 88 4.49 -9.14 -2.83
C ILE A 88 3.02 -9.22 -2.41
N CYS A 89 2.22 -8.24 -2.84
CA CYS A 89 0.79 -8.24 -2.56
C CYS A 89 0.03 -8.89 -3.71
N LYS A 90 -0.53 -10.09 -3.49
CA LYS A 90 -1.27 -10.86 -4.50
C LYS A 90 -2.56 -10.17 -4.96
N LYS A 91 -3.07 -9.21 -4.17
CA LYS A 91 -4.32 -8.48 -4.45
C LYS A 91 -4.14 -7.32 -5.43
N CYS A 92 -3.04 -6.58 -5.36
CA CYS A 92 -2.76 -5.46 -6.27
C CYS A 92 -1.54 -5.68 -7.16
N HIS A 93 -0.89 -6.85 -7.07
CA HIS A 93 0.29 -7.25 -7.84
C HIS A 93 1.48 -6.29 -7.70
N ASN A 94 1.56 -5.61 -6.55
CA ASN A 94 2.62 -4.66 -6.26
C ASN A 94 3.72 -5.28 -5.38
N ARG A 95 4.94 -4.75 -5.55
CA ARG A 95 6.19 -5.20 -4.91
C ARG A 95 6.78 -4.16 -3.94
N GLY A 96 6.26 -2.94 -3.93
CA GLY A 96 6.64 -1.90 -2.97
C GLY A 96 5.79 -1.93 -1.69
N ILE A 97 6.41 -2.12 -0.54
CA ILE A 97 5.72 -2.21 0.75
C ILE A 97 6.23 -1.14 1.71
N VAL A 98 5.52 -1.01 2.83
CA VAL A 98 6.07 -0.37 4.03
C VAL A 98 6.33 -1.46 5.05
N VAL A 99 7.57 -1.59 5.49
CA VAL A 99 7.96 -2.44 6.61
C VAL A 99 7.75 -1.67 7.90
N PHE A 100 7.03 -2.25 8.86
CA PHE A 100 6.85 -1.71 10.20
C PHE A 100 7.57 -2.59 11.21
N LEU A 101 8.57 -2.02 11.89
CA LEU A 101 9.35 -2.70 12.91
C LEU A 101 8.62 -2.60 14.25
N SER A 102 7.93 -3.67 14.62
CA SER A 102 7.27 -3.78 15.91
C SER A 102 8.23 -4.24 16.99
N ASP A 103 9.31 -4.90 16.61
CA ASP A 103 10.38 -5.25 17.55
C ASP A 103 10.94 -3.98 18.20
N SER A 104 11.34 -4.10 19.46
CA SER A 104 12.01 -3.03 20.20
C SER A 104 13.53 -3.21 20.26
N ASP A 105 14.02 -4.41 19.92
CA ASP A 105 15.42 -4.75 19.90
C ASP A 105 16.00 -4.69 18.47
N TYR A 106 16.50 -3.51 18.11
CA TYR A 106 17.02 -3.27 16.77
C TYR A 106 18.43 -3.79 16.55
N LEU A 107 19.21 -4.08 17.60
CA LEU A 107 20.64 -4.37 17.47
C LEU A 107 21.04 -5.79 17.89
N SER A 108 20.18 -6.53 18.59
CA SER A 108 20.46 -7.92 18.93
C SER A 108 19.96 -8.88 17.86
N LYS A 109 20.49 -10.11 17.89
CA LYS A 109 20.06 -11.26 17.08
C LYS A 109 20.02 -10.94 15.58
N MET A 110 21.03 -10.24 15.09
CA MET A 110 21.10 -9.84 13.68
C MET A 110 21.13 -11.05 12.75
N GLU A 111 21.70 -12.16 13.21
CA GLU A 111 21.71 -13.47 12.54
C GLU A 111 20.31 -14.09 12.36
N GLU A 112 19.33 -13.70 13.18
CA GLU A 112 17.93 -14.14 13.06
C GLU A 112 17.10 -13.18 12.16
N LYS A 113 17.68 -12.06 11.72
CA LYS A 113 16.97 -11.01 10.97
C LYS A 113 17.16 -11.15 9.47
N ILE A 114 16.13 -10.75 8.74
CA ILE A 114 16.11 -10.82 7.28
C ILE A 114 16.18 -9.40 6.74
N PHE A 115 17.14 -9.15 5.84
CA PHE A 115 17.36 -7.82 5.28
C PHE A 115 16.46 -7.57 4.07
N LEU A 116 15.76 -6.43 4.08
CA LEU A 116 14.86 -5.99 3.01
C LEU A 116 15.22 -4.59 2.48
N PRO A 117 15.32 -4.38 1.15
CA PRO A 117 15.32 -5.39 0.09
C PRO A 117 16.44 -6.41 0.26
N CYS A 118 16.24 -7.62 -0.29
CA CYS A 118 17.25 -8.66 -0.24
C CYS A 118 18.52 -8.25 -0.99
N PHE A 119 19.68 -8.79 -0.59
CA PHE A 119 21.00 -8.39 -1.09
C PHE A 119 21.16 -8.58 -2.60
N GLU A 120 20.50 -9.57 -3.17
CA GLU A 120 20.48 -9.85 -4.61
C GLU A 120 19.88 -8.69 -5.40
N THR A 121 18.97 -7.90 -4.80
CA THR A 121 18.40 -6.70 -5.45
C THR A 121 19.51 -5.73 -5.83
N TYR A 122 20.45 -5.47 -4.91
CA TYR A 122 21.58 -4.58 -5.15
C TYR A 122 22.57 -5.18 -6.14
N TYR A 123 22.80 -6.49 -6.05
CA TYR A 123 23.70 -7.20 -6.96
C TYR A 123 23.21 -7.09 -8.42
N VAL A 124 21.93 -7.36 -8.67
CA VAL A 124 21.33 -7.29 -10.01
C VAL A 124 21.31 -5.85 -10.54
N LEU A 125 21.16 -4.86 -9.67
CA LEU A 125 21.27 -3.45 -10.02
C LEU A 125 22.72 -2.97 -10.16
N ASN A 126 23.71 -3.84 -9.94
CA ASN A 126 25.14 -3.54 -9.98
C ASN A 126 25.54 -2.39 -9.03
N ILE A 127 24.86 -2.31 -7.88
CA ILE A 127 25.17 -1.38 -6.78
C ILE A 127 26.21 -2.04 -5.89
N GLN A 128 27.32 -1.37 -5.60
CA GLN A 128 28.29 -1.89 -4.63
C GLN A 128 27.97 -1.48 -3.20
N PRO A 129 28.33 -2.29 -2.19
CA PRO A 129 28.20 -1.94 -0.78
C PRO A 129 28.85 -0.60 -0.41
N GLU A 130 29.94 -0.23 -1.08
CA GLU A 130 30.69 1.00 -0.83
C GLU A 130 30.11 2.22 -1.57
N ASP A 131 29.16 2.04 -2.48
CA ASP A 131 28.56 3.16 -3.22
C ASP A 131 27.62 3.97 -2.31
N ASP A 132 27.60 5.29 -2.48
CA ASP A 132 26.71 6.18 -1.70
C ASP A 132 25.23 5.81 -1.86
N VAL A 133 24.84 5.35 -3.06
CA VAL A 133 23.47 4.91 -3.34
C VAL A 133 23.06 3.71 -2.48
N PHE A 134 24.00 2.84 -2.10
CA PHE A 134 23.76 1.75 -1.16
C PHE A 134 23.52 2.28 0.25
N ALA A 135 24.33 3.24 0.69
CA ALA A 135 24.17 3.86 2.00
C ALA A 135 22.86 4.67 2.12
N GLU A 136 22.43 5.32 1.04
CA GLU A 136 21.15 6.04 0.97
C GLU A 136 19.93 5.10 0.95
N ASN A 137 20.13 3.87 0.48
CA ASN A 137 19.11 2.83 0.37
C ASN A 137 19.52 1.58 1.15
N PHE A 138 20.04 1.73 2.38
CA PHE A 138 20.53 0.60 3.15
C PHE A 138 19.39 -0.40 3.44
N PRO A 139 19.64 -1.71 3.39
CA PRO A 139 18.59 -2.69 3.66
C PRO A 139 18.19 -2.68 5.14
N VAL A 140 16.93 -2.95 5.40
CA VAL A 140 16.27 -2.90 6.71
C VAL A 140 16.18 -4.32 7.28
N PRO A 141 16.76 -4.60 8.44
CA PRO A 141 16.67 -5.91 9.08
C PRO A 141 15.32 -6.06 9.79
N ILE A 142 14.56 -7.07 9.41
CA ILE A 142 13.22 -7.36 9.94
C ILE A 142 13.23 -8.66 10.75
N ASN A 143 12.33 -8.73 11.71
CA ASN A 143 12.02 -9.94 12.47
C ASN A 143 10.64 -10.47 12.04
N TYR A 144 10.62 -11.58 11.29
CA TYR A 144 9.38 -12.08 10.69
C TYR A 144 8.31 -12.49 11.72
N LYS A 145 8.71 -12.75 12.98
CA LYS A 145 7.79 -13.15 14.05
C LYS A 145 6.99 -11.98 14.61
N THR A 146 7.56 -10.78 14.58
CA THR A 146 7.03 -9.61 15.28
C THR A 146 6.66 -8.47 14.35
N ASP A 147 7.41 -8.31 13.25
CA ASP A 147 7.25 -7.17 12.35
C ASP A 147 6.11 -7.39 11.37
N TYR A 148 5.71 -6.28 10.75
CA TYR A 148 4.57 -6.24 9.84
C TYR A 148 5.01 -5.65 8.50
N TRP A 149 4.29 -6.01 7.45
CA TRP A 149 4.34 -5.27 6.20
C TRP A 149 2.97 -4.68 5.89
N TYR A 150 2.99 -3.50 5.26
CA TYR A 150 1.79 -2.78 4.86
C TYR A 150 1.81 -2.55 3.37
N CYS A 151 0.70 -2.85 2.72
CA CYS A 151 0.48 -2.58 1.30
C CYS A 151 -0.15 -1.19 1.11
N PRO A 152 0.58 -0.20 0.57
CA PRO A 152 0.04 1.16 0.40
C PRO A 152 -1.02 1.27 -0.67
N TYR A 153 -1.10 0.31 -1.58
CA TYR A 153 -2.12 0.29 -2.64
C TYR A 153 -3.43 -0.35 -2.17
N CYS A 154 -3.34 -1.43 -1.38
CA CYS A 154 -4.52 -2.09 -0.82
C CYS A 154 -4.99 -1.46 0.49
N ASN A 155 -4.16 -0.63 1.13
CA ASN A 155 -4.38 -0.09 2.47
C ASN A 155 -4.54 -1.17 3.55
N GLU A 156 -3.76 -2.24 3.45
CA GLU A 156 -3.87 -3.43 4.30
C GLU A 156 -2.56 -3.68 5.04
N LEU A 157 -2.68 -4.00 6.32
CA LEU A 157 -1.57 -4.40 7.20
C LEU A 157 -1.54 -5.91 7.28
N HIS A 158 -0.35 -6.49 7.26
CA HIS A 158 -0.09 -7.91 7.17
C HIS A 158 1.08 -8.29 8.06
N LYS A 159 1.18 -9.58 8.39
CA LYS A 159 2.33 -10.15 9.08
C LYS A 159 3.32 -10.73 8.08
N PHE A 160 4.55 -10.95 8.54
CA PHE A 160 5.47 -11.84 7.85
C PHE A 160 5.26 -13.28 8.32
N GLY A 161 5.66 -14.21 7.46
CA GLY A 161 5.86 -15.62 7.78
C GLY A 161 7.29 -16.02 7.48
N TYR A 162 7.65 -17.26 7.81
CA TYR A 162 8.92 -17.84 7.42
C TYR A 162 8.75 -19.32 7.20
N ASP A 163 9.30 -19.79 6.11
CA ASP A 163 9.37 -21.19 5.72
C ASP A 163 10.84 -21.58 5.51
N GLU A 164 11.22 -22.77 5.96
CA GLU A 164 12.63 -23.20 5.90
C GLU A 164 13.12 -23.44 4.47
N GLU A 165 12.22 -23.79 3.54
CA GLU A 165 12.58 -24.06 2.15
C GLU A 165 12.56 -22.80 1.28
N THR A 166 11.57 -21.93 1.50
CA THR A 166 11.29 -20.77 0.64
C THR A 166 11.68 -19.43 1.26
N GLY A 167 12.01 -19.39 2.55
CA GLY A 167 12.51 -18.21 3.25
C GLY A 167 11.41 -17.29 3.77
N LEU A 168 11.60 -15.98 3.61
CA LEU A 168 10.64 -14.98 4.08
C LEU A 168 9.33 -15.06 3.30
N GLU A 169 8.22 -15.21 4.01
CA GLU A 169 6.89 -15.17 3.43
C GLU A 169 6.18 -13.85 3.73
N TYR A 170 5.42 -13.37 2.74
CA TYR A 170 4.52 -12.24 2.90
C TYR A 170 3.10 -12.77 3.12
N ASP A 171 2.71 -12.96 4.37
CA ASP A 171 1.37 -13.45 4.72
C ASP A 171 0.31 -12.47 4.18
N GLN A 172 -0.63 -13.00 3.41
CA GLN A 172 -1.68 -12.20 2.78
C GLN A 172 -2.90 -12.01 3.69
N GLU A 173 -2.95 -12.66 4.87
CA GLU A 173 -3.99 -12.40 5.86
C GLU A 173 -3.93 -10.95 6.35
N VAL A 174 -5.09 -10.29 6.31
CA VAL A 174 -5.20 -8.89 6.72
C VAL A 174 -5.34 -8.81 8.24
N VAL A 175 -4.46 -8.04 8.85
CA VAL A 175 -4.52 -7.74 10.29
C VAL A 175 -5.72 -6.86 10.58
N ASP A 176 -6.61 -7.33 11.44
CA ASP A 176 -7.78 -6.59 11.88
C ASP A 176 -7.38 -5.47 12.85
N ILE A 177 -7.32 -4.25 12.32
CA ILE A 177 -6.97 -3.04 13.08
C ILE A 177 -7.96 -2.77 14.22
N ARG A 178 -9.24 -3.17 14.09
CA ARG A 178 -10.23 -3.00 15.17
C ARG A 178 -9.87 -3.87 16.36
N LYS A 179 -9.54 -5.15 16.11
CA LYS A 179 -9.08 -6.07 17.16
C LYS A 179 -7.76 -5.61 17.80
N LEU A 180 -6.83 -5.05 17.01
CA LEU A 180 -5.62 -4.44 17.57
C LEU A 180 -5.97 -3.28 18.52
N CYS A 181 -6.87 -2.38 18.10
CA CYS A 181 -7.30 -1.26 18.93
C CYS A 181 -7.98 -1.72 20.23
N GLU A 182 -8.84 -2.74 20.17
CA GLU A 182 -9.52 -3.30 21.34
C GLU A 182 -8.51 -3.75 22.41
N ASN A 183 -7.49 -4.49 21.99
CA ASN A 183 -6.46 -5.07 22.86
C ASN A 183 -5.33 -4.09 23.24
N SER A 184 -5.27 -2.91 22.63
CA SER A 184 -4.24 -1.90 22.91
C SER A 184 -4.45 -1.16 24.24
N SER A 185 -3.36 -0.58 24.75
CA SER A 185 -3.36 0.34 25.90
C SER A 185 -3.78 1.77 25.56
N LEU A 186 -4.23 2.03 24.33
CA LEU A 186 -4.65 3.36 23.89
C LEU A 186 -5.81 3.92 24.72
N LYS A 187 -5.85 5.24 24.84
CA LYS A 187 -6.97 5.94 25.49
C LYS A 187 -8.23 5.82 24.63
N LYS A 188 -9.40 5.83 25.29
CA LYS A 188 -10.72 5.70 24.65
C LYS A 188 -10.90 6.60 23.42
N TYR A 189 -10.57 7.89 23.54
CA TYR A 189 -10.72 8.82 22.42
C TYR A 189 -9.81 8.50 21.21
N GLN A 190 -8.65 7.89 21.43
CA GLN A 190 -7.75 7.46 20.36
C GLN A 190 -8.36 6.28 19.61
N LYS A 191 -8.89 5.28 20.35
CA LYS A 191 -9.61 4.14 19.77
C LYS A 191 -10.82 4.61 18.94
N GLU A 192 -11.62 5.52 19.49
CA GLU A 192 -12.78 6.11 18.81
C GLU A 192 -12.39 6.87 17.53
N ALA A 193 -11.29 7.62 17.54
CA ALA A 193 -10.80 8.32 16.36
C ALA A 193 -10.39 7.34 15.25
N ILE A 194 -9.66 6.26 15.59
CA ILE A 194 -9.26 5.22 14.64
C ILE A 194 -10.50 4.54 14.05
N ILE A 195 -11.47 4.14 14.88
CA ILE A 195 -12.70 3.48 14.44
C ILE A 195 -13.48 4.37 13.45
N LYS A 196 -13.66 5.65 13.77
CA LYS A 196 -14.35 6.60 12.88
C LYS A 196 -13.68 6.73 11.51
N ILE A 197 -12.34 6.69 11.47
CA ILE A 197 -11.57 6.74 10.23
C ILE A 197 -11.80 5.45 9.43
N ILE A 198 -11.72 4.28 10.06
CA ILE A 198 -12.00 2.98 9.42
C ILE A 198 -13.42 2.98 8.83
N GLU A 199 -14.43 3.40 9.59
CA GLU A 199 -15.82 3.47 9.13
C GLU A 199 -15.99 4.43 7.95
N SER A 200 -15.35 5.60 8.01
CA SER A 200 -15.36 6.57 6.91
C SER A 200 -14.71 6.02 5.64
N GLN A 201 -13.62 5.26 5.76
CA GLN A 201 -12.95 4.61 4.64
C GLN A 201 -13.82 3.51 4.03
N LEU A 202 -14.40 2.64 4.86
CA LEU A 202 -15.29 1.58 4.42
C LEU A 202 -16.51 2.16 3.69
N LEU A 203 -17.08 3.25 4.19
CA LEU A 203 -18.19 3.95 3.54
C LEU A 203 -17.79 4.46 2.16
N ARG A 204 -16.63 5.13 2.04
CA ARG A 204 -16.11 5.62 0.75
C ARG A 204 -15.87 4.49 -0.25
N GLU A 205 -15.26 3.40 0.18
CA GLU A 205 -15.03 2.23 -0.68
C GLU A 205 -16.33 1.60 -1.18
N ASN A 206 -17.32 1.46 -0.30
CA ASN A 206 -18.62 0.93 -0.69
C ASN A 206 -19.32 1.84 -1.70
N THR A 207 -19.27 3.16 -1.50
CA THR A 207 -19.80 4.15 -2.47
C THR A 207 -19.08 4.02 -3.81
N LEU A 208 -17.75 3.97 -3.82
CA LEU A 208 -16.95 3.81 -5.05
C LEU A 208 -17.25 2.48 -5.77
N LYS A 209 -17.36 1.37 -5.03
CA LYS A 209 -17.74 0.06 -5.60
C LYS A 209 -19.12 0.11 -6.24
N GLN A 210 -20.09 0.76 -5.59
CA GLN A 210 -21.43 0.95 -6.14
C GLN A 210 -21.39 1.79 -7.42
N GLU A 211 -20.64 2.90 -7.44
CA GLU A 211 -20.45 3.75 -8.62
C GLU A 211 -19.78 2.98 -9.77
N GLN A 212 -18.77 2.16 -9.49
CA GLN A 212 -18.12 1.31 -10.48
C GLN A 212 -19.06 0.23 -11.02
N MET A 213 -19.86 -0.41 -10.18
CA MET A 213 -20.87 -1.38 -10.65
C MET A 213 -21.89 -0.68 -11.57
N LYS A 214 -22.35 0.52 -11.21
CA LYS A 214 -23.26 1.33 -12.04
C LYS A 214 -22.63 1.73 -13.39
N SER A 215 -21.35 2.06 -13.42
CA SER A 215 -20.65 2.43 -14.65
C SER A 215 -20.39 1.22 -15.57
N ARG A 216 -20.14 0.04 -15.01
CA ARG A 216 -19.89 -1.22 -15.74
C ARG A 216 -21.11 -1.78 -16.48
N ILE A 217 -22.34 -1.40 -16.12
CA ILE A 217 -23.54 -1.79 -16.88
C ILE A 217 -23.50 -1.10 -18.25
N LYS A 218 -23.02 -1.80 -19.28
CA LYS A 218 -22.95 -1.28 -20.65
C LYS A 218 -24.23 -1.65 -21.42
N PRO A 219 -24.70 -0.79 -22.34
CA PRO A 219 -25.80 -1.15 -23.23
C PRO A 219 -25.42 -2.34 -24.11
N THR A 220 -26.36 -3.25 -24.33
CA THR A 220 -26.19 -4.38 -25.26
C THR A 220 -26.22 -3.89 -26.71
N PHE A 221 -25.69 -4.71 -27.63
CA PHE A 221 -25.75 -4.41 -29.07
C PHE A 221 -27.18 -4.19 -29.56
N GLU A 222 -28.14 -4.97 -29.05
CA GLU A 222 -29.56 -4.84 -29.36
C GLU A 222 -30.12 -3.48 -28.93
N GLN A 223 -29.81 -3.04 -27.70
CA GLN A 223 -30.25 -1.73 -27.19
C GLN A 223 -29.64 -0.57 -28.01
N ILE A 224 -28.37 -0.68 -28.40
CA ILE A 224 -27.71 0.31 -29.28
C ILE A 224 -28.37 0.34 -30.66
N SER A 225 -28.61 -0.85 -31.25
CA SER A 225 -29.26 -0.98 -32.55
C SER A 225 -30.69 -0.43 -32.51
N GLN A 226 -31.45 -0.70 -31.44
CA GLN A 226 -32.79 -0.17 -31.25
C GLN A 226 -32.78 1.36 -31.11
N ALA A 227 -31.87 1.93 -30.33
CA ALA A 227 -31.76 3.38 -30.17
C ALA A 227 -31.45 4.07 -31.51
N LYS A 228 -30.56 3.48 -32.32
CA LYS A 228 -30.24 3.95 -33.68
C LYS A 228 -31.44 3.84 -34.62
N LYS A 229 -32.11 2.68 -34.67
CA LYS A 229 -33.25 2.42 -35.55
C LYS A 229 -34.45 3.31 -35.24
N THR A 230 -34.76 3.48 -33.96
CA THR A 230 -35.93 4.24 -33.50
C THR A 230 -35.68 5.74 -33.35
N ASN A 231 -34.41 6.15 -33.44
CA ASN A 231 -33.94 7.51 -33.14
C ASN A 231 -34.43 8.04 -31.77
N LYS A 232 -34.60 7.14 -30.80
CA LYS A 232 -35.07 7.43 -29.44
C LYS A 232 -34.11 6.84 -28.39
N PRO A 233 -34.00 7.45 -27.18
CA PRO A 233 -33.26 6.85 -26.07
C PRO A 233 -33.83 5.49 -25.67
N VAL A 234 -32.96 4.51 -25.38
CA VAL A 234 -33.35 3.17 -24.89
C VAL A 234 -32.82 2.98 -23.48
N LEU A 235 -33.68 2.51 -22.56
CA LEU A 235 -33.30 2.26 -21.17
C LEU A 235 -32.31 1.09 -21.08
N VAL A 236 -31.17 1.34 -20.45
CA VAL A 236 -30.10 0.37 -20.18
C VAL A 236 -30.29 -0.27 -18.82
N SER A 237 -30.50 0.55 -17.77
CA SER A 237 -30.75 0.09 -16.42
C SER A 237 -31.46 1.15 -15.59
N LYS A 238 -32.10 0.69 -14.51
CA LYS A 238 -32.82 1.51 -13.53
C LYS A 238 -32.42 1.04 -12.12
N TRP A 239 -32.14 1.96 -11.20
CA TRP A 239 -31.85 1.65 -9.79
C TRP A 239 -32.29 2.80 -8.88
N MET A 240 -32.25 2.58 -7.56
CA MET A 240 -32.50 3.62 -6.56
C MET A 240 -31.19 4.12 -5.94
N GLU A 241 -31.11 5.41 -5.66
CA GLU A 241 -29.96 6.08 -5.05
C GLU A 241 -30.44 7.10 -4.03
N LYS A 242 -29.61 7.51 -3.05
CA LYS A 242 -30.02 8.57 -2.12
C LYS A 242 -30.29 9.87 -2.89
N CYS A 243 -31.29 10.61 -2.42
CA CYS A 243 -31.62 11.95 -2.93
C CYS A 243 -30.35 12.80 -3.01
N ASN A 244 -30.11 13.41 -4.17
CA ASN A 244 -28.92 14.25 -4.38
C ASN A 244 -29.17 15.74 -4.15
N ASP A 245 -30.42 16.11 -3.88
CA ASP A 245 -30.83 17.48 -3.56
C ASP A 245 -30.98 17.63 -2.03
N PRO A 246 -30.16 18.46 -1.37
CA PRO A 246 -30.27 18.70 0.06
C PRO A 246 -31.49 19.53 0.46
N ASP A 247 -32.14 20.21 -0.49
CA ASP A 247 -33.30 21.09 -0.25
C ASP A 247 -34.64 20.37 -0.45
N GLU A 248 -34.63 19.11 -0.90
CA GLU A 248 -35.84 18.30 -1.06
C GLU A 248 -36.07 17.34 0.11
N GLU A 249 -37.33 17.20 0.57
CA GLU A 249 -37.76 16.23 1.58
C GLU A 249 -37.85 14.79 1.04
N CYS A 250 -36.95 14.42 0.13
CA CYS A 250 -36.90 13.13 -0.53
C CYS A 250 -35.74 12.29 0.05
N SER A 251 -35.97 11.02 0.35
CA SER A 251 -34.88 10.14 0.84
C SER A 251 -34.17 9.38 -0.28
N TRP A 252 -34.86 9.16 -1.40
CA TRP A 252 -34.41 8.33 -2.51
C TRP A 252 -34.80 8.91 -3.87
N ASP A 253 -33.93 8.70 -4.85
CA ASP A 253 -34.14 8.98 -6.25
C ASP A 253 -34.15 7.67 -7.04
N ILE A 254 -35.00 7.62 -8.06
CA ILE A 254 -34.91 6.61 -9.10
C ILE A 254 -34.00 7.15 -10.21
N VAL A 255 -32.90 6.45 -10.46
CA VAL A 255 -31.94 6.78 -11.52
C VAL A 255 -32.19 5.89 -12.73
N TYR A 256 -32.29 6.51 -13.89
CA TYR A 256 -32.43 5.86 -15.19
C TYR A 256 -31.17 6.09 -16.02
N LYS A 257 -30.62 5.02 -16.58
CA LYS A 257 -29.50 5.07 -17.53
C LYS A 257 -30.01 4.74 -18.92
N TYR A 258 -29.81 5.62 -19.87
CA TYR A 258 -30.22 5.44 -21.27
C TYR A 258 -29.01 5.40 -22.21
N VAL A 259 -29.16 4.67 -23.32
CA VAL A 259 -28.30 4.80 -24.49
C VAL A 259 -29.02 5.62 -25.55
N LEU A 260 -28.36 6.68 -26.02
CA LEU A 260 -28.86 7.59 -27.04
C LEU A 260 -28.60 7.03 -28.45
N PRO A 261 -29.31 7.52 -29.50
CA PRO A 261 -29.10 7.07 -30.89
C PRO A 261 -27.66 7.24 -31.39
N ASN A 262 -26.95 8.25 -30.89
CA ASN A 262 -25.53 8.50 -31.19
C ASN A 262 -24.56 7.60 -30.40
N GLY A 263 -25.06 6.66 -29.60
CA GLY A 263 -24.27 5.75 -28.78
C GLY A 263 -23.77 6.32 -27.44
N LYS A 264 -24.05 7.59 -27.13
CA LYS A 264 -23.70 8.19 -25.83
C LYS A 264 -24.65 7.70 -24.73
N ILE A 265 -24.16 7.71 -23.49
CA ILE A 265 -24.96 7.40 -22.30
C ILE A 265 -25.55 8.68 -21.72
N LYS A 266 -26.83 8.66 -21.34
CA LYS A 266 -27.51 9.71 -20.59
C LYS A 266 -28.00 9.15 -19.26
N PHE A 267 -27.90 9.94 -18.19
CA PHE A 267 -28.52 9.64 -16.90
C PHE A 267 -29.66 10.61 -16.64
N GLU A 268 -30.75 10.11 -16.08
CA GLU A 268 -31.88 10.92 -15.59
C GLU A 268 -32.20 10.47 -14.15
N ARG A 269 -32.60 11.41 -13.30
CA ARG A 269 -33.03 11.14 -11.93
C ARG A 269 -34.47 11.59 -11.74
N THR A 270 -35.22 10.86 -10.93
CA THR A 270 -36.58 11.21 -10.52
C THR A 270 -36.70 11.02 -9.02
N HIS A 271 -36.95 12.11 -8.30
CA HIS A 271 -37.16 12.11 -6.86
C HIS A 271 -38.41 11.31 -6.49
N THR A 272 -38.30 10.47 -5.45
CA THR A 272 -39.47 9.78 -4.89
C THR A 272 -39.96 10.58 -3.68
N TYR A 273 -40.97 11.43 -3.91
CA TYR A 273 -41.72 12.13 -2.86
C TYR A 273 -42.74 11.19 -2.20
#